data_AF-A0AAN7ZMW1-F1
#
_entry.id   AF-A0AAN7ZMW1-F1
#
_cell.length_a   1.000
_cell.length_b   1.000
_cell.length_c   1.000
_cell.angle_alpha   90.00
_cell.angle_beta   90.00
_cell.angle_gamma   90.00
#
_symmetry.space_group_name_H-M   'P 1'
#
loop_
_entity.id
_entity.type
_entity.pdbx_description
1 polymer ?
#
loop_
_entity_poly.entity_id
_entity_poly.type
_entity_poly.pdbx_seq_one_letter_code
_entity_poly.pdbx_strand_id
1 'polypeptide(L)'
;MLKIDRFQKAVEGGKATIEDAQQCLLELQANLMRLPLEERRLKCQELMAGGKVLRWLWDSRKADYANIYDGTNGQAFSTLHLWFLVPENLEEFVWKWLHIVANHILSSRDYTALDKQQPVNQRQEYTDFGWAHHILGALAEAHVQWSADGTVNDALRAWERAYNAFGPGAHGRRWRAIPLVAMSVCVARHLVREDLHPCDPQLFDMWMTTYQQSGLANERRLRERYARHMLFHPTRADAAPMLDVVYHGGFPWDEVGSSSRNNFAGDMLRAAYLLRLQGRGRDALGFEGLMERKASDTYHSMAKMHRKWDSDPKFHHLRKSDED
;
A
#
# COMPACT_ATOMS: atom_id res chain seq x y z
N MET A 1 -28.91 13.92 -16.86
CA MET A 1 -27.58 14.37 -17.30
C MET A 1 -26.57 13.74 -16.36
N LEU A 2 -25.67 12.91 -16.88
CA LEU A 2 -24.66 12.26 -16.05
C LEU A 2 -23.71 13.34 -15.49
N LYS A 3 -23.16 13.12 -14.31
CA LYS A 3 -22.26 14.08 -13.65
C LYS A 3 -21.01 14.35 -14.48
N ILE A 4 -20.53 13.33 -15.18
CA ILE A 4 -19.44 13.46 -16.14
C ILE A 4 -19.78 14.41 -17.30
N ASP A 5 -21.03 14.42 -17.78
CA ASP A 5 -21.47 15.36 -18.82
C ASP A 5 -21.45 16.81 -18.32
N ARG A 6 -21.75 17.03 -17.03
CA ARG A 6 -21.66 18.36 -16.41
C ARG A 6 -20.20 18.84 -16.37
N PHE A 7 -19.29 17.97 -15.97
CA PHE A 7 -17.86 18.26 -15.98
C PHE A 7 -17.37 18.55 -17.40
N GLN A 8 -17.73 17.74 -18.39
CA GLN A 8 -17.36 17.97 -19.79
C GLN A 8 -17.87 19.32 -20.33
N LYS A 9 -19.11 19.71 -20.00
CA LYS A 9 -19.61 21.05 -20.35
C LYS A 9 -18.80 22.18 -19.70
N ALA A 10 -18.33 21.98 -18.47
CA ALA A 10 -17.45 22.95 -17.81
C ALA A 10 -16.07 23.02 -18.47
N VAL A 11 -15.55 21.88 -18.95
CA VAL A 11 -14.30 21.79 -19.73
C VAL A 11 -14.46 22.54 -21.06
N GLU A 12 -15.51 22.27 -21.82
CA GLU A 12 -15.81 22.95 -23.10
C GLU A 12 -15.98 24.46 -22.92
N GLY A 13 -16.56 24.89 -21.80
CA GLY A 13 -16.70 26.31 -21.45
C GLY A 13 -15.43 26.96 -20.88
N GLY A 14 -14.32 26.22 -20.74
CA GLY A 14 -13.06 26.71 -20.17
C GLY A 14 -13.12 27.05 -18.68
N LYS A 15 -14.12 26.53 -17.95
CA LYS A 15 -14.42 26.86 -16.54
C LYS A 15 -14.13 25.73 -15.56
N ALA A 16 -13.79 24.53 -16.04
CA ALA A 16 -13.51 23.39 -15.17
C ALA A 16 -12.31 23.63 -14.25
N THR A 17 -12.44 23.24 -12.99
CA THR A 17 -11.35 23.25 -11.99
C THR A 17 -11.01 21.85 -11.48
N ILE A 18 -9.94 21.72 -10.69
CA ILE A 18 -9.54 20.45 -10.06
C ILE A 18 -10.62 19.99 -9.06
N GLU A 19 -11.23 20.93 -8.34
CA GLU A 19 -12.32 20.68 -7.41
C GLU A 19 -13.57 20.15 -8.15
N ASP A 20 -13.88 20.69 -9.34
CA ASP A 20 -14.97 20.16 -10.18
C ASP A 20 -14.70 18.71 -10.60
N ALA A 21 -13.47 18.39 -11.00
CA ALA A 21 -13.06 17.04 -11.38
C ALA A 21 -13.14 16.09 -10.17
N GLN A 22 -12.59 16.50 -9.03
CA GLN A 22 -12.61 15.72 -7.79
C GLN A 22 -14.04 15.43 -7.34
N GLN A 23 -14.90 16.45 -7.29
CA GLN A 23 -16.30 16.29 -6.88
C GLN A 23 -17.05 15.37 -7.85
N CYS A 24 -16.82 15.52 -9.16
CA CYS A 24 -17.42 14.65 -10.17
C CYS A 24 -17.03 13.18 -9.95
N LEU A 25 -15.73 12.90 -9.81
CA LEU A 25 -15.23 11.54 -9.60
C LEU A 25 -15.72 10.96 -8.26
N LEU A 26 -15.80 11.76 -7.21
CA LEU A 26 -16.23 11.32 -5.87
C LEU A 26 -17.70 10.87 -5.91
N GLU A 27 -18.56 11.67 -6.53
CA GLU A 27 -19.99 11.34 -6.68
C GLU A 27 -20.18 10.09 -7.56
N LEU A 28 -19.40 9.97 -8.65
CA LEU A 28 -19.44 8.78 -9.50
C LEU A 28 -18.98 7.54 -8.74
N GLN A 29 -17.88 7.62 -7.98
CA GLN A 29 -17.38 6.52 -7.17
C GLN A 29 -18.43 6.08 -6.15
N ALA A 30 -19.07 7.02 -5.44
CA ALA A 30 -20.11 6.70 -4.47
C ALA A 30 -21.31 5.95 -5.08
N ASN A 31 -21.69 6.27 -6.33
CA ASN A 31 -22.73 5.56 -7.05
C ASN A 31 -22.28 4.16 -7.51
N LEU A 32 -21.05 4.07 -8.04
CA LEU A 32 -20.46 2.81 -8.52
C LEU A 32 -20.21 1.82 -7.38
N MET A 33 -19.83 2.29 -6.19
CA MET A 33 -19.59 1.45 -5.01
C MET A 33 -20.82 0.65 -4.54
N ARG A 34 -22.04 1.04 -4.98
CA ARG A 34 -23.28 0.31 -4.71
C ARG A 34 -23.49 -0.92 -5.58
N LEU A 35 -22.70 -1.06 -6.65
CA LEU A 35 -22.80 -2.15 -7.61
C LEU A 35 -21.83 -3.29 -7.25
N PRO A 36 -22.16 -4.54 -7.65
CA PRO A 36 -21.21 -5.65 -7.64
C PRO A 36 -19.94 -5.33 -8.43
N LEU A 37 -18.81 -5.93 -8.06
CA LEU A 37 -17.48 -5.58 -8.60
C LEU A 37 -17.40 -5.65 -10.14
N GLU A 38 -17.97 -6.69 -10.75
CA GLU A 38 -17.96 -6.88 -12.20
C GLU A 38 -18.77 -5.80 -12.93
N GLU A 39 -20.03 -5.57 -12.50
CA GLU A 39 -20.88 -4.53 -13.06
C GLU A 39 -20.29 -3.13 -12.84
N ARG A 40 -19.66 -2.92 -11.68
CA ARG A 40 -18.95 -1.69 -11.34
C ARG A 40 -17.81 -1.43 -12.32
N ARG A 41 -17.02 -2.44 -12.65
CA ARG A 41 -15.90 -2.34 -13.59
C ARG A 41 -16.40 -2.00 -15.00
N LEU A 42 -17.44 -2.71 -15.47
CA LEU A 42 -18.06 -2.44 -16.77
C LEU A 42 -18.58 -1.00 -16.87
N LYS A 43 -19.34 -0.52 -15.88
CA LYS A 43 -19.81 0.87 -15.89
C LYS A 43 -18.68 1.90 -15.78
N CYS A 44 -17.61 1.58 -15.07
CA CYS A 44 -16.43 2.45 -15.02
C CYS A 44 -15.82 2.61 -16.42
N GLN A 45 -15.65 1.50 -17.15
CA GLN A 45 -15.18 1.49 -18.54
C GLN A 45 -16.12 2.22 -19.49
N GLU A 46 -17.44 2.09 -19.33
CA GLU A 46 -18.41 2.80 -20.17
C GLU A 46 -18.36 4.32 -19.97
N LEU A 47 -18.21 4.76 -18.71
CA LEU A 47 -18.22 6.18 -18.37
C LEU A 47 -16.94 6.90 -18.81
N MET A 48 -15.80 6.21 -18.83
CA MET A 48 -14.47 6.75 -19.12
C MET A 48 -14.18 8.03 -18.34
N ALA A 49 -14.58 8.08 -17.07
CA ALA A 49 -14.52 9.30 -16.26
C ALA A 49 -13.07 9.66 -15.92
N GLY A 50 -12.24 8.66 -15.59
CA GLY A 50 -10.81 8.86 -15.36
C GLY A 50 -10.11 9.37 -16.61
N GLY A 51 -10.30 8.70 -17.75
CA GLY A 51 -9.72 9.10 -19.03
C GLY A 51 -10.13 10.50 -19.49
N LYS A 52 -11.38 10.91 -19.26
CA LYS A 52 -11.84 12.28 -19.56
C LYS A 52 -11.15 13.32 -18.68
N VAL A 53 -10.99 13.05 -17.39
CA VAL A 53 -10.25 13.93 -16.47
C VAL A 53 -8.77 13.98 -16.84
N LEU A 54 -8.13 12.84 -17.10
CA LEU A 54 -6.75 12.73 -17.55
C LEU A 54 -6.50 13.57 -18.82
N ARG A 55 -7.37 13.44 -19.82
CA ARG A 55 -7.29 14.22 -21.06
C ARG A 55 -7.41 15.71 -20.80
N TRP A 56 -8.38 16.13 -19.98
CA TRP A 56 -8.54 17.54 -19.62
C TRP A 56 -7.30 18.10 -18.90
N LEU A 57 -6.72 17.34 -17.97
CA LEU A 57 -5.48 17.72 -17.29
C LEU A 57 -4.35 17.99 -18.31
N TRP A 58 -4.20 17.10 -19.30
CA TRP A 58 -3.22 17.27 -20.37
C TRP A 58 -3.49 18.44 -21.30
N ASP A 59 -4.73 18.56 -21.80
CA ASP A 59 -5.10 19.57 -22.79
C ASP A 59 -5.05 20.99 -22.20
N SER A 60 -5.31 21.13 -20.91
CA SER A 60 -5.38 22.44 -20.27
C SER A 60 -4.03 23.18 -20.22
N ARG A 61 -2.87 22.51 -20.43
CA ARG A 61 -1.49 23.04 -20.31
C ARG A 61 -1.19 23.87 -19.04
N LYS A 62 -2.13 23.95 -18.10
CA LYS A 62 -2.06 24.69 -16.84
C LYS A 62 -1.41 23.88 -15.73
N ALA A 63 -1.16 22.60 -15.97
CA ALA A 63 -0.67 21.66 -14.99
C ALA A 63 0.85 21.74 -14.90
N ASP A 64 1.35 22.53 -13.95
CA ASP A 64 2.46 22.03 -13.15
C ASP A 64 1.93 20.82 -12.38
N TYR A 65 2.02 19.64 -13.00
CA TYR A 65 1.40 18.41 -12.48
C TYR A 65 1.90 18.05 -11.09
N ALA A 66 3.13 18.46 -10.75
CA ALA A 66 3.63 18.37 -9.40
C ALA A 66 2.66 19.07 -8.45
N ASN A 67 2.26 20.31 -8.73
CA ASN A 67 1.33 21.08 -7.87
C ASN A 67 -0.09 20.50 -7.79
N ILE A 68 -0.55 19.73 -8.78
CA ILE A 68 -1.90 19.11 -8.75
C ILE A 68 -1.92 17.90 -7.82
N TYR A 69 -0.83 17.14 -7.80
CA TYR A 69 -0.73 15.88 -7.07
C TYR A 69 0.12 15.98 -5.80
N ASP A 70 0.72 17.14 -5.53
CA ASP A 70 1.44 17.45 -4.30
C ASP A 70 0.49 17.93 -3.18
N GLY A 71 0.94 17.72 -1.94
CA GLY A 71 0.17 18.04 -0.75
C GLY A 71 -1.03 17.13 -0.48
N THR A 72 -1.76 17.43 0.60
CA THR A 72 -2.88 16.62 1.10
C THR A 72 -4.05 16.52 0.12
N ASN A 73 -4.38 17.63 -0.56
CA ASN A 73 -5.44 17.63 -1.57
C ASN A 73 -5.03 16.82 -2.81
N GLY A 74 -3.76 16.90 -3.21
CA GLY A 74 -3.20 16.11 -4.31
C GLY A 74 -3.21 14.61 -4.04
N GLN A 75 -2.98 14.19 -2.78
CA GLN A 75 -3.09 12.78 -2.39
C GLN A 75 -4.53 12.23 -2.53
N ALA A 76 -5.52 12.98 -2.05
CA ALA A 76 -6.92 12.58 -2.15
C ALA A 76 -7.37 12.50 -3.61
N PHE A 77 -7.01 13.50 -4.42
CA PHE A 77 -7.28 13.50 -5.85
C PHE A 77 -6.57 12.37 -6.59
N SER A 78 -5.29 12.09 -6.29
CA SER A 78 -4.54 10.96 -6.88
C SER A 78 -5.24 9.64 -6.63
N THR A 79 -5.63 9.38 -5.38
CA THR A 79 -6.33 8.14 -4.98
C THR A 79 -7.61 7.96 -5.78
N LEU A 80 -8.40 9.02 -5.87
CA LEU A 80 -9.68 9.00 -6.56
C LEU A 80 -9.51 8.87 -8.09
N HIS A 81 -8.56 9.58 -8.68
CA HIS A 81 -8.32 9.53 -10.12
C HIS A 81 -7.82 8.15 -10.56
N LEU A 82 -6.83 7.60 -9.85
CA LEU A 82 -6.25 6.29 -10.14
C LEU A 82 -7.27 5.15 -9.94
N TRP A 83 -8.22 5.33 -9.02
CA TRP A 83 -9.35 4.41 -8.85
C TRP A 83 -10.17 4.24 -10.13
N PHE A 84 -10.30 5.27 -10.97
CA PHE A 84 -10.98 5.17 -12.27
C PHE A 84 -10.04 4.68 -13.38
N LEU A 85 -8.77 5.08 -13.39
CA LEU A 85 -7.85 4.72 -14.49
C LEU A 85 -7.53 3.23 -14.57
N VAL A 86 -7.42 2.54 -13.43
CA VAL A 86 -7.14 1.08 -13.39
C VAL A 86 -8.21 0.27 -14.12
N PRO A 87 -9.51 0.32 -13.73
CA PRO A 87 -10.55 -0.47 -14.40
C PRO A 87 -10.80 -0.02 -15.85
N GLU A 88 -10.49 1.24 -16.19
CA GLU A 88 -10.54 1.77 -17.57
C GLU A 88 -9.37 1.28 -18.45
N ASN A 89 -8.43 0.49 -17.90
CA ASN A 89 -7.20 0.02 -18.58
C ASN A 89 -6.29 1.17 -19.07
N LEU A 90 -6.27 2.28 -18.33
CA LEU A 90 -5.47 3.47 -18.67
C LEU A 90 -4.22 3.63 -17.79
N GLU A 91 -3.91 2.67 -16.92
CA GLU A 91 -2.73 2.75 -16.03
C GLU A 91 -1.39 2.80 -16.77
N GLU A 92 -1.28 2.20 -17.96
CA GLU A 92 -0.05 2.26 -18.78
C GLU A 92 0.32 3.70 -19.15
N PHE A 93 -0.67 4.59 -19.27
CA PHE A 93 -0.40 6.00 -19.48
C PHE A 93 0.25 6.64 -18.26
N VAL A 94 -0.16 6.25 -17.05
CA VAL A 94 0.45 6.72 -15.79
C VAL A 94 1.91 6.28 -15.73
N TRP A 95 2.20 5.01 -16.03
CA TRP A 95 3.58 4.50 -16.03
C TRP A 95 4.47 5.23 -17.04
N LYS A 96 4.01 5.38 -18.29
CA LYS A 96 4.74 6.12 -19.33
C LYS A 96 4.99 7.56 -18.92
N TRP A 97 3.98 8.21 -18.34
CA TRP A 97 4.10 9.57 -17.88
C TRP A 97 5.11 9.72 -16.74
N LEU A 98 5.08 8.83 -15.74
CA LEU A 98 6.08 8.80 -14.66
C LEU A 98 7.51 8.68 -15.23
N HIS A 99 7.73 7.81 -16.22
CA HIS A 99 9.03 7.70 -16.88
C HIS A 99 9.45 8.98 -17.60
N ILE A 100 8.55 9.62 -18.36
CA ILE A 100 8.84 10.85 -19.10
C ILE A 100 9.22 11.97 -18.14
N VAL A 101 8.45 12.17 -17.08
CA VAL A 101 8.71 13.25 -16.11
C VAL A 101 9.98 12.97 -15.31
N ALA A 102 10.19 11.73 -14.87
CA ALA A 102 11.43 11.34 -14.20
C ALA A 102 12.65 11.63 -15.08
N ASN A 103 12.60 11.24 -16.35
CA ASN A 103 13.67 11.55 -17.31
C ASN A 103 13.87 13.05 -17.48
N HIS A 104 12.79 13.81 -17.60
CA HIS A 104 12.88 15.26 -17.78
C HIS A 104 13.57 15.94 -16.59
N ILE A 105 13.12 15.65 -15.36
CA ILE A 105 13.70 16.20 -14.12
C ILE A 105 15.16 15.76 -13.96
N LEU A 106 15.48 14.51 -14.27
CA LEU A 106 16.85 13.99 -14.18
C LEU A 106 17.78 14.57 -15.25
N SER A 107 17.25 14.92 -16.43
CA SER A 107 18.02 15.50 -17.54
C SER A 107 18.25 17.00 -17.39
N SER A 108 17.31 17.73 -16.77
CA SER A 108 17.41 19.17 -16.55
C SER A 108 18.36 19.52 -15.40
N ARG A 109 18.61 18.56 -14.51
CA ARG A 109 19.61 18.67 -13.46
C ARG A 109 20.94 18.14 -13.95
N ASP A 110 21.97 18.96 -13.80
CA ASP A 110 23.34 18.59 -14.12
C ASP A 110 23.90 17.63 -13.06
N TYR A 111 23.37 16.39 -13.04
CA TYR A 111 23.83 15.31 -12.16
C TYR A 111 25.27 14.86 -12.48
N THR A 112 25.92 15.44 -13.50
CA THR A 112 27.33 15.23 -13.82
C THR A 112 28.26 15.73 -12.70
N ALA A 113 27.83 16.70 -11.88
CA ALA A 113 28.62 17.19 -10.74
C ALA A 113 28.53 16.33 -9.47
N LEU A 114 27.56 15.39 -9.40
CA LEU A 114 27.29 14.54 -8.23
C LEU A 114 28.05 13.20 -8.23
N ASP A 115 28.96 12.99 -9.18
CA ASP A 115 29.91 11.86 -9.16
C ASP A 115 30.93 11.98 -7.99
N LYS A 116 30.98 13.15 -7.33
CA LYS A 116 31.76 13.38 -6.12
C LYS A 116 30.92 13.14 -4.87
N GLN A 117 30.79 11.88 -4.44
CA GLN A 117 30.58 11.39 -3.06
C GLN A 117 29.63 12.13 -2.08
N GLN A 118 28.87 13.14 -2.51
CA GLN A 118 27.94 13.84 -1.63
C GLN A 118 26.63 13.06 -1.65
N PRO A 119 26.11 12.66 -0.49
CA PRO A 119 24.79 12.07 -0.42
C PRO A 119 23.81 13.08 -1.03
N VAL A 120 23.11 12.67 -2.09
CA VAL A 120 22.00 13.46 -2.61
C VAL A 120 21.09 13.74 -1.43
N ASN A 121 20.79 15.02 -1.20
CA ASN A 121 20.01 15.44 -0.05
C ASN A 121 18.62 14.81 -0.20
N GLN A 122 18.33 13.71 0.52
CA GLN A 122 17.07 12.95 0.42
C GLN A 122 15.86 13.89 0.47
N ARG A 123 15.96 14.95 1.26
CA ARG A 123 14.92 15.99 1.37
C ARG A 123 14.57 16.64 0.03
N GLN A 124 15.57 16.88 -0.83
CA GLN A 124 15.38 17.47 -2.15
C GLN A 124 14.71 16.48 -3.12
N GLU A 125 15.15 15.21 -3.13
CA GLU A 125 14.51 14.16 -3.95
C GLU A 125 13.03 13.97 -3.60
N TYR A 126 12.70 14.00 -2.30
CA TYR A 126 11.31 13.98 -1.84
C TYR A 126 10.50 15.19 -2.32
N THR A 127 11.10 16.36 -2.45
CA THR A 127 10.41 17.55 -2.99
C THR A 127 10.11 17.40 -4.47
N ASP A 128 11.03 16.86 -5.26
CA ASP A 128 10.86 16.79 -6.72
C ASP A 128 9.94 15.64 -7.17
N PHE A 129 9.91 14.56 -6.39
CA PHE A 129 9.18 13.33 -6.73
C PHE A 129 8.08 12.97 -5.70
N GLY A 130 7.77 13.86 -4.76
CA GLY A 130 6.75 13.63 -3.74
C GLY A 130 5.38 13.26 -4.34
N TRP A 131 4.96 13.99 -5.37
CA TRP A 131 3.73 13.71 -6.10
C TRP A 131 3.74 12.31 -6.76
N ALA A 132 4.86 11.90 -7.35
CA ALA A 132 4.99 10.60 -8.04
C ALA A 132 4.89 9.44 -7.05
N HIS A 133 5.45 9.61 -5.86
CA HIS A 133 5.25 8.72 -4.71
C HIS A 133 3.75 8.50 -4.45
N HIS A 134 2.96 9.59 -4.41
CA HIS A 134 1.53 9.52 -4.06
C HIS A 134 0.73 8.80 -5.14
N ILE A 135 1.07 9.02 -6.40
CA ILE A 135 0.47 8.33 -7.54
C ILE A 135 0.75 6.83 -7.50
N LEU A 136 1.99 6.41 -7.21
CA LEU A 136 2.32 4.99 -7.06
C LEU A 136 1.57 4.35 -5.88
N GLY A 137 1.42 5.07 -4.77
CA GLY A 137 0.59 4.63 -3.64
C GLY A 137 -0.89 4.48 -4.00
N ALA A 138 -1.44 5.45 -4.71
CA ALA A 138 -2.81 5.45 -5.22
C ALA A 138 -3.06 4.32 -6.23
N LEU A 139 -2.06 4.02 -7.07
CA LEU A 139 -2.12 2.91 -8.03
C LEU A 139 -2.19 1.56 -7.32
N ALA A 140 -1.31 1.32 -6.33
CA ALA A 140 -1.38 0.11 -5.51
C ALA A 140 -2.74 -0.04 -4.80
N GLU A 141 -3.26 1.06 -4.24
CA GLU A 141 -4.58 1.06 -3.58
C GLU A 141 -5.70 0.70 -4.56
N ALA A 142 -5.68 1.27 -5.77
CA ALA A 142 -6.65 0.97 -6.81
C ALA A 142 -6.59 -0.51 -7.23
N HIS A 143 -5.40 -1.10 -7.41
CA HIS A 143 -5.27 -2.53 -7.70
C HIS A 143 -5.89 -3.42 -6.61
N VAL A 144 -5.69 -3.08 -5.33
CA VAL A 144 -6.34 -3.84 -4.25
C VAL A 144 -7.86 -3.70 -4.29
N GLN A 145 -8.38 -2.48 -4.51
CA GLN A 145 -9.83 -2.24 -4.52
C GLN A 145 -10.55 -2.87 -5.72
N TRP A 146 -9.85 -3.04 -6.83
CA TRP A 146 -10.37 -3.69 -8.02
C TRP A 146 -10.02 -5.17 -8.12
N SER A 147 -9.38 -5.75 -7.11
CA SER A 147 -9.01 -7.16 -7.08
C SER A 147 -10.24 -8.07 -7.16
N ALA A 148 -10.32 -8.91 -8.20
CA ALA A 148 -11.44 -9.82 -8.41
C ALA A 148 -11.40 -11.04 -7.50
N ASP A 149 -10.20 -11.50 -7.14
CA ASP A 149 -9.96 -12.64 -6.26
C ASP A 149 -9.81 -12.24 -4.79
N GLY A 150 -9.92 -10.94 -4.48
CA GLY A 150 -9.76 -10.41 -3.12
C GLY A 150 -8.32 -10.54 -2.58
N THR A 151 -7.33 -10.69 -3.46
CA THR A 151 -5.90 -10.74 -3.10
C THR A 151 -5.23 -9.37 -3.32
N VAL A 152 -3.98 -9.24 -2.86
CA VAL A 152 -3.12 -8.07 -3.12
C VAL A 152 -2.15 -8.28 -4.29
N ASN A 153 -2.33 -9.33 -5.11
CA ASN A 153 -1.36 -9.76 -6.11
C ASN A 153 -1.04 -8.66 -7.13
N ASP A 154 -2.06 -7.97 -7.64
CA ASP A 154 -1.85 -6.91 -8.64
C ASP A 154 -1.12 -5.70 -8.06
N ALA A 155 -1.38 -5.37 -6.78
CA ALA A 155 -0.64 -4.32 -6.09
C ALA A 155 0.83 -4.70 -5.85
N LEU A 156 1.11 -5.98 -5.54
CA LEU A 156 2.47 -6.50 -5.41
C LEU A 156 3.23 -6.47 -6.75
N ARG A 157 2.58 -6.85 -7.86
CA ARG A 157 3.17 -6.75 -9.22
C ARG A 157 3.43 -5.32 -9.64
N ALA A 158 2.49 -4.41 -9.36
CA ALA A 158 2.68 -2.99 -9.59
C ALA A 158 3.88 -2.47 -8.76
N TRP A 159 4.02 -2.93 -7.51
CA TRP A 159 5.14 -2.56 -6.65
C TRP A 159 6.47 -3.10 -7.19
N GLU A 160 6.51 -4.35 -7.66
CA GLU A 160 7.70 -4.95 -8.29
C GLU A 160 8.11 -4.15 -9.53
N ARG A 161 7.15 -3.81 -10.38
CA ARG A 161 7.37 -2.95 -11.54
C ARG A 161 7.96 -1.61 -11.13
N ALA A 162 7.42 -0.96 -10.10
CA ALA A 162 7.95 0.30 -9.59
C ALA A 162 9.36 0.15 -9.01
N TYR A 163 9.64 -0.94 -8.30
CA TYR A 163 10.95 -1.25 -7.76
C TYR A 163 12.01 -1.43 -8.85
N ASN A 164 11.66 -2.13 -9.93
CA ASN A 164 12.54 -2.35 -11.07
C ASN A 164 12.68 -1.11 -11.97
N ALA A 165 11.67 -0.25 -12.02
CA ALA A 165 11.68 0.97 -12.82
C ALA A 165 12.37 2.16 -12.12
N PHE A 166 12.13 2.32 -10.81
CA PHE A 166 12.46 3.53 -10.06
C PHE A 166 13.18 3.28 -8.72
N GLY A 167 13.24 2.02 -8.28
CA GLY A 167 13.84 1.64 -7.01
C GLY A 167 15.32 1.26 -7.12
N PRO A 168 15.91 0.74 -6.03
CA PRO A 168 17.28 0.21 -6.03
C PRO A 168 17.56 -0.86 -7.09
N GLY A 169 16.54 -1.60 -7.52
CA GLY A 169 16.61 -2.60 -8.59
C GLY A 169 16.72 -2.02 -10.01
N ALA A 170 16.49 -0.72 -10.19
CA ALA A 170 16.62 -0.08 -11.49
C ALA A 170 18.08 -0.04 -11.98
N HIS A 171 18.28 -0.30 -13.27
CA HIS A 171 19.59 -0.27 -13.90
C HIS A 171 20.13 1.17 -13.99
N GLY A 172 20.96 1.56 -13.03
CA GLY A 172 21.70 2.83 -13.01
C GLY A 172 21.26 3.78 -11.89
N ARG A 173 22.22 4.47 -11.27
CA ARG A 173 21.96 5.36 -10.11
C ARG A 173 20.94 6.47 -10.40
N ARG A 174 20.86 6.95 -11.65
CA ARG A 174 19.92 8.01 -12.06
C ARG A 174 18.45 7.62 -11.89
N TRP A 175 18.12 6.33 -11.96
CA TRP A 175 16.74 5.87 -11.93
C TRP A 175 16.19 5.65 -10.53
N ARG A 176 17.01 5.76 -9.48
CA ARG A 176 16.60 5.62 -8.07
C ARG A 176 15.83 6.83 -7.51
N ALA A 177 15.22 7.62 -8.38
CA ALA A 177 14.82 8.99 -8.07
C ALA A 177 13.42 9.10 -7.45
N ILE A 178 12.51 8.15 -7.72
CA ILE A 178 11.14 8.20 -7.19
C ILE A 178 11.05 7.41 -5.88
N PRO A 179 10.71 8.05 -4.74
CA PRO A 179 10.51 7.35 -3.49
C PRO A 179 9.34 6.35 -3.58
N LEU A 180 9.55 5.10 -3.18
CA LEU A 180 8.53 4.04 -3.21
C LEU A 180 7.79 3.90 -1.87
N VAL A 181 7.86 4.89 -0.99
CA VAL A 181 7.39 4.77 0.40
C VAL A 181 5.87 4.61 0.49
N ALA A 182 5.06 5.46 -0.17
CA ALA A 182 3.59 5.30 -0.09
C ALA A 182 3.12 3.99 -0.69
N MET A 183 3.71 3.56 -1.81
CA MET A 183 3.37 2.28 -2.42
C MET A 183 3.70 1.12 -1.48
N SER A 184 4.90 1.13 -0.88
CA SER A 184 5.32 0.16 0.11
C SER A 184 4.41 0.15 1.35
N VAL A 185 3.99 1.33 1.82
CA VAL A 185 3.05 1.46 2.96
C VAL A 185 1.67 0.93 2.60
N CYS A 186 1.16 1.21 1.41
CA CYS A 186 -0.13 0.70 0.93
C CYS A 186 -0.11 -0.83 0.87
N VAL A 187 0.89 -1.42 0.20
CA VAL A 187 1.07 -2.88 0.10
C VAL A 187 1.19 -3.50 1.50
N ALA A 188 2.08 -2.96 2.35
CA ALA A 188 2.27 -3.45 3.72
C ALA A 188 0.97 -3.46 4.52
N ARG A 189 0.17 -2.38 4.41
CA ARG A 189 -1.11 -2.25 5.12
C ARG A 189 -2.10 -3.32 4.68
N HIS A 190 -2.16 -3.66 3.40
CA HIS A 190 -3.09 -4.66 2.90
C HIS A 190 -2.60 -6.10 3.12
N LEU A 191 -1.29 -6.34 3.12
CA LEU A 191 -0.72 -7.66 3.42
C LEU A 191 -1.09 -8.18 4.81
N VAL A 192 -1.31 -7.29 5.78
CA VAL A 192 -1.67 -7.63 7.17
C VAL A 192 -3.18 -7.63 7.42
N ARG A 193 -4.00 -7.60 6.36
CA ARG A 193 -5.45 -7.64 6.47
C ARG A 193 -5.95 -9.07 6.60
N GLU A 194 -6.86 -9.27 7.55
CA GLU A 194 -7.48 -10.57 7.81
C GLU A 194 -8.61 -10.89 6.83
N ASP A 195 -9.20 -9.87 6.21
CA ASP A 195 -10.34 -10.00 5.29
C ASP A 195 -9.93 -10.21 3.82
N LEU A 196 -8.62 -10.23 3.53
CA LEU A 196 -8.10 -10.51 2.19
C LEU A 196 -7.69 -11.98 2.03
N HIS A 197 -7.89 -12.50 0.83
CA HIS A 197 -7.42 -13.82 0.45
C HIS A 197 -5.89 -13.89 0.48
N PRO A 198 -5.28 -15.06 0.74
CA PRO A 198 -3.83 -15.23 0.68
C PRO A 198 -3.31 -14.81 -0.70
N CYS A 199 -2.26 -13.97 -0.71
CA CYS A 199 -1.56 -13.61 -1.93
C CYS A 199 -0.62 -14.73 -2.40
N ASP A 200 -0.05 -14.54 -3.59
CA ASP A 200 1.00 -15.41 -4.12
C ASP A 200 2.24 -15.38 -3.19
N PRO A 201 2.66 -16.54 -2.66
CA PRO A 201 3.83 -16.63 -1.78
C PRO A 201 5.12 -16.09 -2.40
N GLN A 202 5.32 -16.24 -3.71
CA GLN A 202 6.53 -15.75 -4.39
C GLN A 202 6.58 -14.23 -4.42
N LEU A 203 5.43 -13.58 -4.70
CA LEU A 203 5.32 -12.12 -4.66
C LEU A 203 5.50 -11.60 -3.23
N PHE A 204 4.96 -12.32 -2.24
CA PHE A 204 5.16 -11.98 -0.83
C PHE A 204 6.65 -12.05 -0.43
N ASP A 205 7.32 -13.15 -0.74
CA ASP A 205 8.73 -13.39 -0.41
C ASP A 205 9.66 -12.38 -1.09
N MET A 206 9.41 -12.08 -2.37
CA MET A 206 10.12 -11.04 -3.10
C MET A 206 9.95 -9.67 -2.42
N TRP A 207 8.71 -9.30 -2.09
CA TRP A 207 8.42 -8.03 -1.42
C TRP A 207 9.14 -7.95 -0.07
N MET A 208 9.04 -9.00 0.74
CA MET A 208 9.69 -9.09 2.07
C MET A 208 11.20 -8.95 1.99
N THR A 209 11.84 -9.72 1.10
CA THR A 209 13.29 -9.70 0.90
C THR A 209 13.77 -8.30 0.53
N THR A 210 13.03 -7.67 -0.39
CA THR A 210 13.40 -6.36 -0.89
C THR A 210 13.12 -5.25 0.12
N TYR A 211 12.02 -5.37 0.88
CA TYR A 211 11.69 -4.46 1.96
C TYR A 211 12.78 -4.44 3.03
N GLN A 212 13.31 -5.61 3.41
CA GLN A 212 14.44 -5.73 4.33
C GLN A 212 15.72 -5.07 3.80
N GLN A 213 16.02 -5.25 2.51
CA GLN A 213 17.21 -4.68 1.87
C GLN A 213 17.14 -3.16 1.67
N SER A 214 15.94 -2.58 1.66
CA SER A 214 15.74 -1.18 1.30
C SER A 214 16.29 -0.16 2.31
N GLY A 215 16.59 -0.57 3.56
CA GLY A 215 17.13 0.32 4.60
C GLY A 215 16.21 1.50 4.96
N LEU A 216 14.94 1.49 4.54
CA LEU A 216 14.00 2.61 4.61
C LEU A 216 13.48 2.93 6.03
N ALA A 217 13.92 2.20 7.05
CA ALA A 217 13.45 2.37 8.43
C ALA A 217 14.58 2.11 9.45
N ASN A 218 14.42 2.70 10.65
CA ASN A 218 15.18 2.29 11.84
C ASN A 218 15.12 0.76 11.97
N GLU A 219 16.27 0.11 12.18
CA GLU A 219 16.42 -1.34 12.31
C GLU A 219 15.36 -1.98 13.21
N ARG A 220 14.99 -1.30 14.31
CA ARG A 220 13.91 -1.73 15.20
C ARG A 220 12.54 -1.76 14.49
N ARG A 221 12.16 -0.66 13.83
CA ARG A 221 10.87 -0.55 13.11
C ARG A 221 10.80 -1.52 11.94
N LEU A 222 11.95 -1.79 11.30
CA LEU A 222 12.06 -2.79 10.25
C LEU A 222 11.81 -4.19 10.81
N ARG A 223 12.42 -4.55 11.95
CA ARG A 223 12.18 -5.82 12.65
C ARG A 223 10.72 -5.97 13.08
N GLU A 224 10.13 -4.95 13.70
CA GLU A 224 8.70 -4.95 14.10
C GLU A 224 7.78 -5.18 12.90
N ARG A 225 8.02 -4.48 11.79
CA ARG A 225 7.24 -4.67 10.57
C ARG A 225 7.45 -6.05 9.97
N TYR A 226 8.70 -6.50 9.84
CA TYR A 226 9.01 -7.83 9.34
C TYR A 226 8.25 -8.90 10.14
N ALA A 227 8.37 -8.84 11.47
CA ALA A 227 7.70 -9.77 12.37
C ALA A 227 6.18 -9.76 12.18
N ARG A 228 5.58 -8.57 12.07
CA ARG A 228 4.16 -8.44 11.78
C ARG A 228 3.76 -9.12 10.47
N HIS A 229 4.47 -8.87 9.38
CA HIS A 229 4.11 -9.44 8.08
C HIS A 229 4.24 -10.96 8.06
N MET A 230 5.23 -11.52 8.76
CA MET A 230 5.38 -12.98 8.87
C MET A 230 4.17 -13.68 9.53
N LEU A 231 3.40 -12.99 10.36
CA LEU A 231 2.13 -13.52 10.91
C LEU A 231 1.03 -13.70 9.85
N PHE A 232 1.22 -13.09 8.68
CA PHE A 232 0.26 -13.08 7.56
C PHE A 232 0.84 -13.69 6.29
N HIS A 233 2.01 -14.33 6.35
CA HIS A 233 2.58 -15.01 5.20
C HIS A 233 1.58 -16.05 4.65
N PRO A 234 1.32 -16.10 3.32
CA PRO A 234 0.25 -16.90 2.73
C PRO A 234 0.36 -18.42 2.98
N THR A 235 1.59 -18.96 3.01
CA THR A 235 1.84 -20.42 3.17
C THR A 235 2.82 -20.81 4.27
N ARG A 236 3.44 -19.85 4.96
CA ARG A 236 4.52 -20.06 5.95
C ARG A 236 4.40 -19.07 7.09
N ALA A 237 3.20 -18.91 7.62
CA ALA A 237 2.95 -17.98 8.71
C ALA A 237 3.81 -18.37 9.93
N ASP A 238 4.56 -17.41 10.46
CA ASP A 238 5.53 -17.66 11.52
C ASP A 238 5.51 -16.56 12.59
N ALA A 239 5.39 -16.99 13.84
CA ALA A 239 5.38 -16.13 15.02
C ALA A 239 6.76 -15.95 15.67
N ALA A 240 7.78 -16.73 15.28
CA ALA A 240 9.11 -16.63 15.88
C ALA A 240 9.73 -15.22 15.79
N PRO A 241 9.63 -14.49 14.66
CA PRO A 241 10.11 -13.10 14.60
C PRO A 241 9.45 -12.15 15.60
N MET A 242 8.17 -12.40 15.95
CA MET A 242 7.47 -11.57 16.95
C MET A 242 8.02 -11.82 18.36
N LEU A 243 8.48 -13.03 18.68
CA LEU A 243 9.14 -13.33 19.95
C LEU A 243 10.42 -12.51 20.12
N ASP A 244 11.24 -12.42 19.06
CA ASP A 244 12.45 -11.60 19.07
C ASP A 244 12.13 -10.12 19.36
N VAL A 245 11.13 -9.58 18.67
CA VAL A 245 10.68 -8.20 18.87
C VAL A 245 10.23 -7.94 20.31
N VAL A 246 9.44 -8.84 20.90
CA VAL A 246 8.89 -8.67 22.24
C VAL A 246 9.96 -8.86 23.34
N TYR A 247 10.74 -9.94 23.27
CA TYR A 247 11.65 -10.33 24.34
C TYR A 247 13.06 -9.75 24.22
N HIS A 248 13.51 -9.42 23.01
CA HIS A 248 14.85 -8.85 22.78
C HIS A 248 14.79 -7.39 22.31
N GLY A 249 13.75 -7.00 21.56
CA GLY A 249 13.57 -5.63 21.08
C GLY A 249 12.90 -4.69 22.08
N GLY A 250 12.03 -5.21 22.97
CA GLY A 250 11.31 -4.46 23.99
C GLY A 250 10.36 -3.40 23.45
N PHE A 251 9.08 -3.75 23.21
CA PHE A 251 8.06 -2.79 22.80
C PHE A 251 7.78 -1.73 23.90
N PRO A 252 7.72 -0.41 23.61
CA PRO A 252 7.67 0.63 24.61
C PRO A 252 6.20 0.90 24.98
N TRP A 253 5.58 -0.09 25.63
CA TRP A 253 4.13 -0.12 25.93
C TRP A 253 3.61 1.18 26.53
N ASP A 254 4.39 1.78 27.43
CA ASP A 254 3.98 2.93 28.23
C ASP A 254 4.20 4.27 27.51
N GLU A 255 4.98 4.29 26.42
CA GLU A 255 5.29 5.50 25.63
C GLU A 255 4.38 5.66 24.40
N VAL A 256 3.77 4.57 23.93
CA VAL A 256 2.93 4.59 22.73
C VAL A 256 1.46 4.90 23.08
N GLY A 257 0.79 5.60 22.16
CA GLY A 257 -0.65 5.86 22.26
C GLY A 257 -1.49 4.57 22.20
N SER A 258 -2.72 4.65 22.71
CA SER A 258 -3.64 3.51 22.83
C SER A 258 -3.87 2.76 21.51
N SER A 259 -4.00 3.47 20.39
CA SER A 259 -4.20 2.85 19.07
C SER A 259 -3.01 1.99 18.63
N SER A 260 -1.79 2.50 18.77
CA SER A 260 -0.56 1.74 18.45
C SER A 260 -0.40 0.54 19.39
N ARG A 261 -0.72 0.73 20.68
CA ARG A 261 -0.70 -0.33 21.68
C ARG A 261 -1.66 -1.47 21.32
N ASN A 262 -2.90 -1.15 20.97
CA ASN A 262 -3.93 -2.12 20.62
C ASN A 262 -3.60 -2.84 19.31
N ASN A 263 -3.07 -2.13 18.32
CA ASN A 263 -2.61 -2.76 17.07
C ASN A 263 -1.49 -3.78 17.35
N PHE A 264 -0.48 -3.41 18.14
CA PHE A 264 0.62 -4.30 18.50
C PHE A 264 0.13 -5.49 19.34
N ALA A 265 -0.79 -5.27 20.29
CA ALA A 265 -1.42 -6.34 21.06
C ALA A 265 -2.24 -7.29 20.17
N GLY A 266 -2.92 -6.78 19.14
CA GLY A 266 -3.61 -7.61 18.14
C GLY A 266 -2.64 -8.51 17.38
N ASP A 267 -1.51 -7.95 16.92
CA ASP A 267 -0.46 -8.73 16.27
C ASP A 267 0.11 -9.80 17.22
N MET A 268 0.30 -9.49 18.50
CA MET A 268 0.74 -10.46 19.51
C MET A 268 -0.28 -11.56 19.80
N LEU A 269 -1.59 -11.28 19.81
CA LEU A 269 -2.61 -12.33 19.94
C LEU A 269 -2.58 -13.27 18.75
N ARG A 270 -2.42 -12.73 17.54
CA ARG A 270 -2.28 -13.56 16.34
C ARG A 270 -1.02 -14.43 16.41
N ALA A 271 0.08 -13.86 16.90
CA ALA A 271 1.32 -14.60 17.12
C ALA A 271 1.16 -15.70 18.19
N ALA A 272 0.47 -15.43 19.31
CA ALA A 272 0.18 -16.43 20.33
C ALA A 272 -0.66 -17.60 19.77
N TYR A 273 -1.68 -17.29 18.96
CA TYR A 273 -2.47 -18.29 18.26
C TYR A 273 -1.61 -19.16 17.33
N LEU A 274 -0.74 -18.55 16.52
CA LEU A 274 0.22 -19.26 15.68
C LEU A 274 1.18 -20.15 16.48
N LEU A 275 1.71 -19.65 17.60
CA LEU A 275 2.59 -20.44 18.48
C LEU A 275 1.87 -21.67 19.03
N ARG A 276 0.57 -21.58 19.35
CA ARG A 276 -0.23 -22.75 19.76
C ARG A 276 -0.31 -23.79 18.64
N LEU A 277 -0.64 -23.36 17.42
CA LEU A 277 -0.67 -24.25 16.25
C LEU A 277 0.70 -24.88 15.96
N GLN A 278 1.80 -24.19 16.28
CA GLN A 278 3.17 -24.69 16.14
C GLN A 278 3.63 -25.57 17.33
N GLY A 279 2.75 -25.92 18.28
CA GLY A 279 3.10 -26.71 19.47
C GLY A 279 3.90 -25.96 20.54
N ARG A 280 4.06 -24.63 20.41
CA ARG A 280 4.85 -23.76 21.29
C ARG A 280 3.99 -23.10 22.37
N GLY A 281 3.23 -23.90 23.11
CA GLY A 281 2.24 -23.42 24.08
C GLY A 281 2.80 -22.52 25.19
N ARG A 282 4.04 -22.76 25.65
CA ARG A 282 4.68 -21.93 26.67
C ARG A 282 4.94 -20.49 26.20
N ASP A 283 5.39 -20.34 24.96
CA ASP A 283 5.66 -19.02 24.37
C ASP A 283 4.35 -18.27 24.14
N ALA A 284 3.30 -18.97 23.68
CA ALA A 284 1.96 -18.41 23.54
C ALA A 284 1.40 -17.86 24.88
N LEU A 285 1.51 -18.63 25.97
CA LEU A 285 1.11 -18.18 27.31
C LEU A 285 1.91 -16.95 27.76
N GLY A 286 3.18 -16.85 27.37
CA GLY A 286 4.03 -15.69 27.64
C GLY A 286 3.49 -14.42 27.00
N PHE A 287 3.05 -14.49 25.74
CA PHE A 287 2.39 -13.39 25.05
C PHE A 287 1.06 -13.04 25.69
N GLU A 288 0.20 -14.02 25.93
CA GLU A 288 -1.13 -13.84 26.53
C GLU A 288 -1.04 -13.12 27.88
N GLY A 289 -0.16 -13.56 28.76
CA GLY A 289 0.05 -12.91 30.05
C GLY A 289 0.59 -11.48 29.92
N LEU A 290 1.41 -11.18 28.91
CA LEU A 290 1.87 -9.80 28.67
C LEU A 290 0.71 -8.91 28.20
N MET A 291 -0.14 -9.42 27.31
CA MET A 291 -1.30 -8.69 26.79
C MET A 291 -2.38 -8.48 27.84
N GLU A 292 -2.64 -9.47 28.70
CA GLU A 292 -3.53 -9.32 29.85
C GLU A 292 -3.11 -8.15 30.75
N ARG A 293 -1.79 -8.01 31.00
CA ARG A 293 -1.24 -6.92 31.83
C ARG A 293 -1.19 -5.56 31.12
N LYS A 294 -0.85 -5.52 29.84
CA LYS A 294 -0.53 -4.27 29.12
C LYS A 294 -1.62 -3.78 28.16
N ALA A 295 -2.53 -4.64 27.73
CA ALA A 295 -3.57 -4.37 26.75
C ALA A 295 -4.82 -5.24 26.99
N SER A 296 -5.40 -5.14 28.20
CA SER A 296 -6.50 -5.98 28.67
C SER A 296 -7.68 -6.04 27.70
N ASP A 297 -8.10 -4.91 27.11
CA ASP A 297 -9.26 -4.88 26.20
C ASP A 297 -9.06 -5.77 24.97
N THR A 298 -7.83 -5.78 24.44
CA THR A 298 -7.46 -6.62 23.30
C THR A 298 -7.42 -8.08 23.73
N TYR A 299 -6.86 -8.37 24.91
CA TYR A 299 -6.85 -9.72 25.50
C TYR A 299 -8.27 -10.30 25.73
N HIS A 300 -9.21 -9.52 26.25
CA HIS A 300 -10.61 -9.97 26.41
C HIS A 300 -11.30 -10.30 25.09
N SER A 301 -10.79 -9.80 23.96
CA SER A 301 -11.27 -10.13 22.62
C SER A 301 -10.65 -11.41 22.04
N MET A 302 -9.72 -12.07 22.75
CA MET A 302 -8.96 -13.24 22.28
C MET A 302 -9.86 -14.37 21.77
N ALA A 303 -10.86 -14.80 22.55
CA ALA A 303 -11.74 -15.91 22.16
C ALA A 303 -12.57 -15.59 20.90
N LYS A 304 -12.88 -14.31 20.65
CA LYS A 304 -13.53 -13.87 19.42
C LYS A 304 -12.56 -13.93 18.23
N MET A 305 -11.32 -13.49 18.43
CA MET A 305 -10.31 -13.49 17.37
C MET A 305 -9.82 -14.90 17.02
N HIS A 306 -9.63 -15.79 18.00
CA HIS A 306 -9.29 -17.20 17.73
C HIS A 306 -10.34 -17.86 16.84
N ARG A 307 -11.63 -17.70 17.16
CA ARG A 307 -12.73 -18.22 16.32
C ARG A 307 -12.71 -17.67 14.91
N LYS A 308 -12.33 -16.40 14.73
CA LYS A 308 -12.14 -15.81 13.40
C LYS A 308 -10.95 -16.44 12.68
N TRP A 309 -9.86 -16.66 13.39
CA TRP A 309 -8.64 -17.22 12.83
C TRP A 309 -8.73 -18.70 12.52
N ASP A 310 -9.59 -19.47 13.21
CA ASP A 310 -9.85 -20.89 12.94
C ASP A 310 -10.30 -21.18 11.51
N SER A 311 -10.86 -20.20 10.80
CA SER A 311 -11.20 -20.29 9.37
C SER A 311 -10.26 -19.50 8.45
N ASP A 312 -9.18 -18.90 8.97
CA ASP A 312 -8.21 -18.17 8.16
C ASP A 312 -7.45 -19.16 7.25
N PRO A 313 -7.56 -19.02 5.92
CA PRO A 313 -6.91 -19.92 4.98
C PRO A 313 -5.39 -19.86 5.04
N LYS A 314 -4.81 -18.77 5.55
CA LYS A 314 -3.35 -18.62 5.72
C LYS A 314 -2.78 -19.64 6.71
N PHE A 315 -3.63 -20.21 7.58
CA PHE A 315 -3.22 -21.16 8.62
C PHE A 315 -3.53 -22.61 8.29
N HIS A 316 -4.13 -22.92 7.13
CA HIS A 316 -4.50 -24.29 6.76
C HIS A 316 -3.31 -25.27 6.82
N HIS A 317 -2.11 -24.84 6.43
CA HIS A 317 -0.91 -25.67 6.45
C HIS A 317 -0.44 -26.05 7.87
N LEU A 318 -0.79 -25.25 8.89
CA LEU A 318 -0.41 -25.50 10.29
C LEU A 318 -1.41 -26.39 11.03
N ARG A 319 -2.64 -26.54 10.50
CA ARG A 319 -3.68 -27.39 11.11
C ARG A 319 -3.62 -28.84 10.62
N LYS A 320 -3.13 -29.05 9.40
CA LYS A 320 -3.08 -30.36 8.75
C LYS A 320 -2.11 -31.35 9.40
N SER A 321 -1.25 -30.90 10.31
CA SER A 321 -0.32 -31.78 11.04
C SER A 321 -0.96 -32.58 12.18
N ASP A 322 -2.24 -32.37 12.49
CA ASP A 322 -2.93 -33.07 13.59
C ASP A 322 -3.80 -34.26 13.12
N GLU A 323 -3.83 -34.58 11.82
CA GLU A 323 -4.69 -35.64 11.23
C GLU A 323 -3.92 -36.84 10.62
N ASP A 324 -2.59 -36.89 10.72
CA ASP A 324 -1.74 -38.03 10.29
C ASP A 324 -1.11 -38.76 11.49
#